data_AF-F4N9I3-F1
#
_entry.id   AF-F4N9I3-F1
#
_cell.length_a   1.000
_cell.length_b   1.000
_cell.length_c   1.000
_cell.angle_alpha   90.00
_cell.angle_beta   90.00
_cell.angle_gamma   90.00
#
_symmetry.space_group_name_H-M   'P 1'
#
loop_
_entity.id
_entity.type
_entity.pdbx_description
1 polymer ?
#
loop_
_entity_poly.entity_id
_entity_poly.type
_entity_poly.pdbx_seq_one_letter_code
_entity_poly.pdbx_strand_id
1 'polypeptide(L)'
;ITSAHNLLAALIDNHIYWGNDLGFDTRRVAWRRVMDMNDRALRSIVSSLGGVSNGFPREDGFDITVASEVMAIFCLSTDLRDLTKRLGSVIVGYTRDRKPIHARDLKAEGPMTVLLKDALLPNLVQTLENNPAFIHGGPFAHRSWLQFG
;
A
#
# COMPACT_ATOMS: atom_id res chain seq x y z
N ILE A 1 -8.00 1.23 4.04
CA ILE A 1 -6.52 1.07 3.97
C ILE A 1 -6.11 -0.24 3.30
N THR A 2 -6.42 -1.41 3.88
CA THR A 2 -6.07 -2.74 3.34
C THR A 2 -6.37 -2.87 1.84
N SER A 3 -7.60 -2.53 1.42
CA SER A 3 -8.03 -2.65 0.02
C SER A 3 -7.20 -1.79 -0.94
N ALA A 4 -6.90 -0.54 -0.58
CA ALA A 4 -6.08 0.34 -1.41
C ALA A 4 -4.63 -0.16 -1.53
N HIS A 5 -4.05 -0.63 -0.42
CA HIS A 5 -2.70 -1.20 -0.43
C HIS A 5 -2.61 -2.46 -1.31
N ASN A 6 -3.56 -3.38 -1.15
CA ASN A 6 -3.58 -4.63 -1.89
C ASN A 6 -4.01 -4.45 -3.36
N LEU A 7 -4.78 -3.41 -3.68
CA LEU A 7 -5.03 -2.99 -5.06
C LEU A 7 -3.70 -2.64 -5.76
N LEU A 8 -2.85 -1.83 -5.12
CA LEU A 8 -1.54 -1.49 -5.69
C LEU A 8 -0.67 -2.74 -5.91
N ALA A 9 -0.64 -3.66 -4.94
CA ALA A 9 0.06 -4.94 -5.09
C ALA A 9 -0.48 -5.74 -6.29
N ALA A 10 -1.79 -5.80 -6.48
CA ALA A 10 -2.42 -6.48 -7.61
C ALA A 10 -2.10 -5.79 -8.95
N LEU A 11 -2.09 -4.46 -9.00
CA LEU A 11 -1.73 -3.70 -10.20
C LEU A 11 -0.27 -3.93 -10.61
N ILE A 12 0.66 -4.03 -9.64
CA ILE A 12 2.06 -4.36 -9.91
C ILE A 12 2.16 -5.73 -10.58
N ASP A 13 1.58 -6.76 -9.96
CA ASP A 13 1.66 -8.13 -10.50
C ASP A 13 0.96 -8.25 -11.87
N ASN A 14 -0.18 -7.55 -12.06
CA ASN A 14 -0.88 -7.52 -13.34
C ASN A 14 -0.08 -6.79 -14.44
N HIS A 15 0.59 -5.69 -14.10
CA HIS A 15 1.46 -4.97 -15.03
C HIS A 15 2.65 -5.83 -15.46
N ILE A 16 3.25 -6.56 -14.52
CA ILE A 16 4.33 -7.52 -14.80
C ILE A 16 3.82 -8.65 -15.71
N TYR A 17 2.62 -9.15 -15.45
CA TYR A 17 2.02 -10.24 -16.22
C TYR A 17 1.79 -9.90 -17.70
N TRP A 18 1.22 -8.72 -18.00
CA TRP A 18 0.78 -8.39 -19.36
C TRP A 18 1.86 -7.85 -20.30
N GLY A 19 3.03 -7.47 -19.79
CA GLY A 19 4.12 -6.97 -20.65
C GLY A 19 5.29 -6.35 -19.91
N ASN A 20 5.08 -5.90 -18.67
CA ASN A 20 6.12 -5.31 -17.83
C ASN A 20 6.87 -4.13 -18.51
N ASP A 21 6.15 -3.25 -19.23
CA ASP A 21 6.78 -2.16 -20.00
C ASP A 21 7.59 -1.18 -19.13
N LEU A 22 7.15 -0.96 -17.88
CA LEU A 22 7.90 -0.20 -16.86
C LEU A 22 9.21 -0.86 -16.42
N GLY A 23 9.44 -2.13 -16.77
CA GLY A 23 10.70 -2.83 -16.57
C GLY A 23 10.98 -3.24 -15.13
N PHE A 24 9.97 -3.62 -14.35
CA PHE A 24 10.17 -4.15 -12.99
C PHE A 24 11.17 -5.31 -13.00
N ASP A 25 12.16 -5.26 -12.11
CA ASP A 25 12.87 -6.45 -11.68
C ASP A 25 12.01 -7.14 -10.61
N THR A 26 11.48 -8.33 -10.88
CA THR A 26 10.55 -9.05 -9.99
C THR A 26 11.15 -9.34 -8.61
N ARG A 27 12.48 -9.34 -8.50
CA ARG A 27 13.23 -9.54 -7.25
C ARG A 27 13.40 -8.23 -6.45
N ARG A 28 13.03 -7.10 -7.03
CA ARG A 28 13.14 -5.74 -6.47
C ARG A 28 11.80 -5.04 -6.38
N VAL A 29 10.70 -5.79 -6.37
CA VAL A 29 9.40 -5.26 -5.95
C VAL A 29 9.49 -4.98 -4.45
N ALA A 30 9.39 -3.71 -4.07
CA ALA A 30 9.49 -3.28 -2.68
C ALA A 30 8.12 -3.33 -1.98
N TRP A 31 7.04 -3.26 -2.77
CA TRP A 31 5.68 -3.26 -2.27
C TRP A 31 5.21 -4.67 -1.93
N ARG A 32 4.96 -4.90 -0.64
CA ARG A 32 4.39 -6.14 -0.09
C ARG A 32 2.86 -6.09 -0.15
N ARG A 33 2.20 -7.07 0.47
CA ARG A 33 0.75 -7.04 0.73
C ARG A 33 0.49 -6.75 2.21
N VAL A 34 -0.77 -6.48 2.56
CA VAL A 34 -1.16 -6.32 3.97
C VAL A 34 -2.45 -7.02 4.34
N MET A 35 -2.57 -7.38 5.61
CA MET A 35 -3.81 -7.80 6.23
C MET A 35 -3.85 -7.37 7.70
N ASP A 36 -5.03 -7.16 8.26
CA ASP A 36 -5.17 -6.78 9.68
C ASP A 36 -5.36 -8.02 10.55
N MET A 37 -4.35 -8.89 10.53
CA MET A 37 -4.33 -10.13 11.29
C MET A 37 -2.90 -10.48 11.70
N ASN A 38 -2.75 -11.03 12.91
CA ASN A 38 -1.46 -11.50 13.42
C ASN A 38 -1.10 -12.87 12.84
N ASP A 39 -0.89 -12.93 11.52
CA ASP A 39 -0.54 -14.16 10.82
C ASP A 39 0.96 -14.22 10.51
N ARG A 40 1.71 -15.00 11.30
CA ARG A 40 3.15 -15.16 11.11
C ARG A 40 3.51 -15.96 9.86
N ALA A 41 2.60 -16.81 9.36
CA ALA A 41 2.87 -17.69 8.23
C ALA A 41 3.01 -16.90 6.91
N LEU A 42 2.43 -15.70 6.86
CA LEU A 42 2.45 -14.84 5.68
C LEU A 42 3.63 -13.85 5.64
N ARG A 43 4.55 -13.89 6.62
CA ARG A 43 5.72 -12.99 6.64
C ARG A 43 6.62 -13.15 5.42
N SER A 44 6.77 -14.38 4.94
CA SER A 44 7.56 -14.72 3.76
C SER A 44 6.83 -15.80 2.97
N ILE A 45 6.49 -15.49 1.73
CA ILE A 45 5.78 -16.40 0.83
C ILE A 45 6.44 -16.37 -0.56
N VAL A 46 6.10 -17.33 -1.40
CA VAL A 46 6.29 -17.23 -2.86
C VAL A 46 4.90 -17.07 -3.48
N SER A 47 4.68 -15.96 -4.19
CA SER A 47 3.41 -15.69 -4.86
C SER A 47 3.43 -16.15 -6.32
N SER A 48 2.26 -16.15 -6.96
CA SER A 48 2.12 -16.30 -8.42
C SER A 48 2.66 -17.63 -8.97
N LEU A 49 2.45 -18.73 -8.21
CA LEU A 49 2.75 -20.09 -8.63
C LEU A 49 1.60 -20.70 -9.46
N GLY A 50 1.86 -21.84 -10.10
CA GLY A 50 0.83 -22.62 -10.80
C GLY A 50 0.79 -22.47 -12.33
N GLY A 51 1.89 -22.01 -12.93
CA GLY A 51 2.08 -21.99 -14.39
C GLY A 51 1.78 -20.63 -15.03
N VAL A 52 1.86 -20.60 -16.36
CA VAL A 52 1.91 -19.37 -17.17
C VAL A 52 0.70 -18.46 -16.94
N SER A 53 -0.48 -19.00 -16.66
CA SER A 53 -1.71 -18.20 -16.45
C SER A 53 -1.77 -17.46 -15.13
N ASN A 54 -0.87 -17.73 -14.19
CA ASN A 54 -0.99 -17.30 -12.78
C ASN A 54 0.06 -16.27 -12.36
N GLY A 55 0.73 -15.63 -13.34
CA GLY A 55 1.74 -14.60 -13.09
C GLY A 55 3.18 -15.11 -13.13
N PHE A 56 4.10 -14.27 -12.67
CA PHE A 56 5.52 -14.59 -12.56
C PHE A 56 5.87 -14.84 -11.09
N PRO A 57 6.44 -16.02 -10.74
CA PRO A 57 6.84 -16.32 -9.39
C PRO A 57 7.82 -15.29 -8.81
N ARG A 58 7.57 -14.86 -7.57
CA ARG A 58 8.47 -13.99 -6.81
C ARG A 58 8.31 -14.21 -5.31
N GLU A 59 9.35 -13.88 -4.55
CA GLU A 59 9.26 -13.75 -3.11
C GLU A 59 8.38 -12.54 -2.74
N ASP A 60 7.53 -12.71 -1.73
CA ASP A 60 6.62 -11.69 -1.25
C ASP A 60 6.36 -11.85 0.25
N GLY A 61 5.45 -11.06 0.80
CA GLY A 61 4.85 -11.34 2.09
C GLY A 61 3.82 -10.30 2.49
N PHE A 62 3.30 -10.48 3.70
CA PHE A 62 2.31 -9.61 4.29
C PHE A 62 2.90 -8.84 5.48
N ASP A 63 2.52 -7.59 5.62
CA ASP A 63 2.64 -6.81 6.85
C ASP A 63 1.25 -6.61 7.48
N ILE A 64 1.22 -6.27 8.77
CA ILE A 64 -0.04 -5.87 9.40
C ILE A 64 -0.52 -4.53 8.80
N THR A 65 -1.82 -4.37 8.53
CA THR A 65 -2.36 -3.20 7.81
C THR A 65 -1.93 -1.85 8.37
N VAL A 66 -1.86 -1.71 9.69
CA VAL A 66 -1.43 -0.47 10.37
C VAL A 66 0.04 -0.10 10.13
N ALA A 67 0.86 -1.05 9.66
CA ALA A 67 2.25 -0.81 9.27
C ALA A 67 2.42 -0.36 7.80
N SER A 68 1.32 -0.32 7.04
CA SER A 68 1.29 0.12 5.65
C SER A 68 1.72 1.58 5.48
N GLU A 69 2.50 1.87 4.45
CA GLU A 69 2.77 3.27 4.04
C GLU A 69 1.47 3.99 3.65
N VAL A 70 0.46 3.28 3.15
CA VAL A 70 -0.88 3.85 2.90
C VAL A 70 -1.51 4.36 4.20
N MET A 71 -1.29 3.68 5.34
CA MET A 71 -1.76 4.16 6.65
C MET A 71 -1.04 5.45 7.05
N ALA A 72 0.28 5.50 6.87
CA ALA A 72 1.07 6.70 7.18
C ALA A 72 0.63 7.89 6.30
N ILE A 73 0.54 7.67 4.98
CA ILE A 73 0.06 8.67 4.01
C ILE A 73 -1.33 9.16 4.40
N PHE A 74 -2.25 8.25 4.71
CA PHE A 74 -3.61 8.59 5.13
C PHE A 74 -3.63 9.48 6.37
N CYS A 75 -2.81 9.18 7.38
CA CYS A 75 -2.76 9.95 8.62
C CYS A 75 -2.07 11.32 8.46
N LEU A 76 -1.24 11.49 7.42
CA LEU A 76 -0.47 12.72 7.16
C LEU A 76 -1.08 13.60 6.05
N SER A 77 -2.13 13.12 5.39
CA SER A 77 -2.78 13.83 4.29
C SER A 77 -3.74 14.89 4.82
N THR A 78 -3.71 16.10 4.25
CA THR A 78 -4.58 17.20 4.67
C THR A 78 -5.92 17.23 3.95
N ASP A 79 -5.98 16.65 2.75
CA ASP A 79 -7.17 16.57 1.91
C ASP A 79 -7.01 15.46 0.86
N LEU A 80 -8.06 15.25 0.05
CA LEU A 80 -8.09 14.20 -0.96
C LEU A 80 -7.06 14.41 -2.09
N ARG A 81 -6.70 15.66 -2.42
CA ARG A 81 -5.69 15.96 -3.44
C ARG A 81 -4.29 15.65 -2.91
N ASP A 82 -4.00 16.03 -1.67
CA ASP A 82 -2.74 15.67 -1.01
C ASP A 82 -2.61 14.15 -0.86
N LEU A 83 -3.69 13.47 -0.45
CA LEU A 83 -3.76 12.00 -0.40
C LEU A 83 -3.41 11.39 -1.76
N THR A 84 -4.06 11.82 -2.84
CA THR A 84 -3.82 11.31 -4.19
C THR A 84 -2.35 11.51 -4.61
N LYS A 85 -1.81 12.70 -4.38
CA LYS A 85 -0.43 13.05 -4.73
C LYS A 85 0.58 12.18 -3.97
N ARG A 86 0.37 11.97 -2.67
CA ARG A 86 1.25 11.14 -1.83
C ARG A 86 1.18 9.67 -2.24
N LEU A 87 -0.01 9.13 -2.45
CA LEU A 87 -0.20 7.76 -2.95
C LEU A 87 0.54 7.55 -4.27
N GLY A 88 0.44 8.50 -5.22
CA GLY A 88 1.16 8.41 -6.49
C GLY A 88 2.69 8.54 -6.39
N SER A 89 3.20 9.05 -5.27
CA SER A 89 4.65 9.24 -5.05
C SER A 89 5.34 8.04 -4.42
N VAL A 90 4.58 7.07 -3.91
CA VAL A 90 5.09 5.82 -3.35
C VAL A 90 5.98 5.09 -4.35
N ILE A 91 7.16 4.65 -3.93
CA ILE A 91 8.03 3.78 -4.73
C ILE A 91 7.58 2.34 -4.50
N VAL A 92 7.27 1.62 -5.58
CA VAL A 92 6.72 0.26 -5.52
C VAL A 92 7.73 -0.81 -5.91
N GLY A 93 8.81 -0.41 -6.57
CA GLY A 93 9.88 -1.31 -6.96
C GLY A 93 10.91 -0.59 -7.81
N TYR A 94 11.81 -1.37 -8.38
CA TYR A 94 12.91 -0.85 -9.16
C TYR A 94 13.12 -1.64 -10.45
N THR A 95 13.63 -0.96 -11.48
CA THR A 95 14.15 -1.63 -12.67
C THR A 95 15.46 -2.37 -12.37
N ARG A 96 15.95 -3.16 -13.32
CA ARG A 96 17.28 -3.80 -13.23
C ARG A 96 18.41 -2.78 -13.04
N ASP A 97 18.28 -1.62 -13.67
CA ASP A 97 19.21 -0.48 -13.55
C ASP A 97 19.00 0.33 -12.26
N ARG A 98 18.14 -0.15 -11.35
CA ARG A 98 17.81 0.49 -10.06
C ARG A 98 17.09 1.84 -10.20
N LYS A 99 16.41 2.10 -11.31
CA LYS A 99 15.52 3.26 -11.43
C LYS A 99 14.26 2.99 -10.62
N PRO A 100 13.81 3.92 -9.75
CA PRO A 100 12.58 3.73 -8.98
C PRO A 100 11.36 3.74 -9.91
N ILE A 101 10.37 2.92 -9.59
CA ILE A 101 9.06 2.91 -10.22
C ILE A 101 8.06 3.35 -9.16
N HIS A 102 7.22 4.32 -9.50
CA HIS A 102 6.23 4.89 -8.60
C HIS A 102 4.83 4.34 -8.84
N ALA A 103 3.94 4.42 -7.85
CA ALA A 103 2.55 4.01 -7.98
C ALA A 103 1.81 4.77 -9.11
N ARG A 104 2.17 6.04 -9.36
CA ARG A 104 1.61 6.83 -10.49
C ARG A 104 1.99 6.30 -11.87
N ASP A 105 3.12 5.60 -11.99
CA ASP A 105 3.54 5.01 -13.26
C ASP A 105 2.61 3.85 -13.65
N LEU A 106 1.94 3.25 -12.66
CA LEU A 106 0.86 2.26 -12.80
C LEU A 106 -0.54 2.88 -12.85
N LYS A 107 -0.67 4.21 -12.80
CA LYS A 107 -1.95 4.95 -12.70
C LYS A 107 -2.80 4.50 -11.51
N ALA A 108 -2.17 4.10 -10.40
CA ALA A 108 -2.83 3.50 -9.25
C ALA A 108 -3.41 4.53 -8.26
N GLU A 109 -2.91 5.76 -8.25
CA GLU A 109 -3.23 6.80 -7.27
C GLU A 109 -4.71 7.17 -7.25
N GLY A 110 -5.36 7.27 -8.41
CA GLY A 110 -6.79 7.55 -8.52
C GLY A 110 -7.65 6.43 -7.92
N PRO A 111 -7.52 5.19 -8.41
CA PRO A 111 -8.23 4.04 -7.83
C PRO A 111 -8.00 3.84 -6.34
N MET A 112 -6.77 4.00 -5.85
CA MET A 112 -6.45 3.93 -4.42
C MET A 112 -7.15 5.04 -3.63
N THR A 113 -7.16 6.26 -4.17
CA THR A 113 -7.85 7.41 -3.55
C THR A 113 -9.35 7.16 -3.43
N VAL A 114 -9.98 6.60 -4.47
CA VAL A 114 -11.41 6.27 -4.44
C VAL A 114 -11.73 5.30 -3.30
N LEU A 115 -10.90 4.27 -3.09
CA LEU A 115 -11.06 3.30 -1.99
C LEU A 115 -10.85 3.91 -0.59
N LEU A 116 -10.29 5.11 -0.49
CA LEU A 116 -10.00 5.80 0.76
C LEU A 116 -10.85 7.05 0.99
N LYS A 117 -11.68 7.43 0.01
CA LYS A 117 -12.43 8.69 0.00
C LYS A 117 -13.24 8.89 1.29
N ASP A 118 -14.08 7.91 1.63
CA ASP A 118 -14.94 8.00 2.82
C ASP A 118 -14.15 7.72 4.09
N ALA A 119 -13.13 6.87 3.99
CA ALA A 119 -12.25 6.58 5.11
C ALA A 119 -11.56 7.84 5.63
N LEU A 120 -11.30 8.85 4.77
CA LEU A 120 -10.63 10.11 5.12
C LEU A 120 -11.47 11.02 6.04
N LEU A 121 -12.75 10.71 6.24
CA LEU A 121 -13.60 11.44 7.18
C LEU A 121 -13.29 10.99 8.63
N PRO A 122 -13.01 11.92 9.56
CA PRO A 122 -12.82 11.58 10.97
C PRO A 122 -14.06 10.92 11.58
N ASN A 123 -13.85 9.88 12.40
CA ASN A 123 -14.94 9.23 13.12
C ASN A 123 -15.14 9.92 14.46
N LEU A 124 -16.31 10.56 14.64
CA LEU A 124 -16.73 11.11 15.92
C LEU A 124 -17.29 9.99 16.81
N VAL A 125 -16.76 9.88 18.00
CA VAL A 125 -17.21 9.00 19.07
C VAL A 125 -17.31 9.81 20.37
N GLN A 126 -17.57 9.14 21.49
CA GLN A 126 -17.64 9.78 22.79
C GLN A 126 -16.99 8.92 23.88
N THR A 127 -16.55 9.58 24.96
CA THR A 127 -16.10 8.92 26.19
C THR A 127 -17.29 8.40 27.01
N LEU A 128 -17.02 7.67 28.09
CA LEU A 128 -18.06 7.23 29.04
C LEU A 128 -18.80 8.41 29.71
N GLU A 129 -18.20 9.59 29.75
CA GLU A 129 -18.77 10.82 30.30
C GLU A 129 -19.51 11.65 29.23
N ASN A 130 -19.73 11.08 28.04
CA ASN A 130 -20.34 11.73 26.88
C ASN A 130 -19.55 12.91 26.30
N ASN A 131 -18.26 13.02 26.61
CA ASN A 131 -17.40 14.02 25.97
C ASN A 131 -17.06 13.58 24.53
N PRO A 132 -17.21 14.45 23.51
CA PRO A 132 -16.91 14.10 22.13
C PRO A 132 -15.41 13.86 21.92
N ALA A 133 -15.06 12.85 21.12
CA ALA A 133 -13.69 12.49 20.77
C ALA A 133 -13.59 12.00 19.32
N PHE A 134 -12.46 12.25 18.66
CA PHE A 134 -12.19 11.68 17.33
C PHE A 134 -11.28 10.45 17.43
N ILE A 135 -11.60 9.41 16.67
CA ILE A 135 -10.71 8.26 16.44
C ILE A 135 -10.53 8.10 14.92
N HIS A 136 -9.33 8.36 14.43
CA HIS A 136 -9.06 8.37 13.00
C HIS A 136 -7.61 8.02 12.68
N GLY A 137 -7.41 6.93 11.94
CA GLY A 137 -6.08 6.42 11.62
C GLY A 137 -5.38 5.73 12.79
N GLY A 138 -4.18 5.23 12.53
CA GLY A 138 -3.36 4.52 13.53
C GLY A 138 -2.10 3.92 12.91
N PRO A 139 -1.11 4.74 12.53
CA PRO A 139 0.12 4.25 11.92
C PRO A 139 1.06 3.65 12.98
N PHE A 140 1.92 2.73 12.56
CA PHE A 140 2.98 2.17 13.42
C PHE A 140 4.01 3.23 13.82
N ALA A 141 4.10 3.54 15.12
CA ALA A 141 4.97 4.59 15.65
C ALA A 141 6.47 4.48 15.29
N HIS A 142 7.00 3.27 15.01
CA HIS A 142 8.41 3.09 14.67
C HIS A 142 8.72 3.23 13.18
N ARG A 143 7.82 2.84 12.27
CA ARG A 143 8.12 2.76 10.82
C ARG A 143 7.64 3.98 10.05
N SER A 144 6.59 4.67 10.51
CA SER A 144 5.95 5.74 9.75
C SER A 144 6.65 7.10 9.83
N TRP A 145 7.53 7.36 10.81
CA TRP A 145 8.18 8.67 10.94
C TRP A 145 9.53 8.76 10.22
N LEU A 146 10.26 7.64 10.06
CA LEU A 146 11.62 7.63 9.51
C LEU A 146 11.69 7.75 7.97
N GLN A 147 10.60 7.55 7.25
CA GLN A 147 10.56 7.70 5.78
C GLN A 147 10.13 9.10 5.31
N PHE A 148 9.61 9.94 6.21
CA PHE A 148 9.05 11.26 5.86
C PHE A 148 9.74 12.44 6.60
N GLY A 149 10.84 12.17 7.33
CA GLY A 149 11.68 13.16 8.00
C GLY A 149 12.96 13.49 7.23
#